data_AF-A0A418YK96-F1
#
_entry.id   AF-A0A418YK96-F1
#
_cell.length_a   1.000
_cell.length_b   1.000
_cell.length_c   1.000
_cell.angle_alpha   90.00
_cell.angle_beta   90.00
_cell.angle_gamma   90.00
#
_symmetry.space_group_name_H-M   'P 1'
#
loop_
_entity.id
_entity.type
_entity.pdbx_description
1 polymer ?
#
loop_
_entity_poly.entity_id
_entity_poly.type
_entity_poly.pdbx_seq_one_letter_code
_entity_poly.pdbx_strand_id
1 'polypeptide(L)'
;MNGFAHALTGATSGLAIALLEKEAIKDKPELLLAAPVAGSLFGKLPDIVEPAFKNPNHRQFFHSLAFVGLVGYGLKKVYDWKPEDRTEKAIRLLALCAAVGYLSHLMLDATTPRSLPVFGKL
;
A
#
# COMPACT_ATOMS: atom_id res chain seq x y z
N MET A 1 -8.85 -15.71 1.73
CA MET A 1 -8.05 -14.51 2.00
C MET A 1 -7.79 -14.40 3.49
N ASN A 2 -6.58 -14.05 3.88
CA ASN A 2 -6.29 -13.69 5.27
C ASN A 2 -6.26 -12.16 5.35
N GLY A 3 -7.45 -11.53 5.41
CA GLY A 3 -7.58 -10.07 5.50
C GLY A 3 -6.82 -9.48 6.70
N PHE A 4 -6.58 -10.27 7.76
CA PHE A 4 -5.74 -9.87 8.89
C PHE A 4 -4.25 -9.80 8.52
N ALA A 5 -3.72 -10.80 7.79
CA ALA A 5 -2.33 -10.76 7.32
C ALA A 5 -2.06 -9.53 6.46
N HIS A 6 -2.93 -9.24 5.48
CA HIS A 6 -2.78 -8.04 4.64
C HIS A 6 -2.88 -6.74 5.46
N ALA A 7 -3.79 -6.69 6.44
CA ALA A 7 -3.89 -5.56 7.37
C ALA A 7 -2.61 -5.32 8.18
N LEU A 8 -2.05 -6.41 8.71
CA LEU A 8 -0.92 -6.40 9.61
C LEU A 8 0.35 -6.03 8.83
N THR A 9 0.58 -6.68 7.69
CA THR A 9 1.72 -6.35 6.82
C THR A 9 1.61 -4.92 6.28
N GLY A 10 0.41 -4.47 5.90
CA GLY A 10 0.20 -3.07 5.55
C GLY A 10 0.54 -2.11 6.70
N ALA A 11 0.11 -2.42 7.93
CA ALA A 11 0.40 -1.61 9.11
C ALA A 11 1.90 -1.54 9.43
N THR A 12 2.60 -2.67 9.36
CA THR A 12 4.05 -2.72 9.60
C THR A 12 4.82 -1.97 8.51
N SER A 13 4.40 -2.08 7.25
CA SER A 13 4.94 -1.29 6.14
C SER A 13 4.73 0.22 6.36
N GLY A 14 3.53 0.64 6.78
CA GLY A 14 3.25 2.04 7.10
C GLY A 14 4.13 2.57 8.24
N LEU A 15 4.28 1.79 9.32
CA LEU A 15 5.19 2.14 10.41
C LEU A 15 6.64 2.30 9.92
N ALA A 16 7.12 1.38 9.09
CA ALA A 16 8.46 1.45 8.53
C ALA A 16 8.68 2.75 7.72
N ILE A 17 7.70 3.14 6.90
CA ILE A 17 7.75 4.41 6.15
C ILE A 17 7.80 5.62 7.10
N ALA A 18 6.98 5.65 8.15
CA ALA A 18 7.03 6.73 9.13
C ALA A 18 8.40 6.85 9.83
N LEU A 19 9.04 5.73 10.14
CA LEU A 19 10.37 5.72 10.75
C LEU A 19 11.48 6.20 9.79
N LEU A 20 11.27 6.08 8.48
CA LEU A 20 12.19 6.58 7.45
C LEU A 20 11.96 8.07 7.14
N GLU A 21 10.71 8.55 7.17
CA GLU A 21 10.32 9.93 6.88
C GLU A 21 10.35 10.82 8.15
N LYS A 22 11.53 10.90 8.79
CA LYS A 22 11.73 11.55 10.10
C LYS A 22 11.32 13.02 10.15
N GLU A 23 11.54 13.77 9.07
CA GLU A 23 11.19 15.19 9.01
C GLU A 23 9.66 15.40 9.05
N ALA A 24 8.90 14.53 8.40
CA ALA A 24 7.44 14.57 8.47
C ALA A 24 6.93 14.28 9.89
N ILE A 25 7.54 13.30 10.57
CA ILE A 25 7.21 12.96 11.97
C ILE A 25 7.62 14.06 12.94
N LYS A 26 8.77 14.71 12.72
CA LYS A 26 9.21 15.84 13.54
C LYS A 26 8.26 17.02 13.42
N ASP A 27 7.79 17.32 12.20
CA ASP A 27 6.84 18.40 11.95
C ASP A 27 5.42 18.06 12.47
N LYS A 28 5.01 16.79 12.42
CA LYS A 28 3.69 16.28 12.85
C LYS A 28 3.79 14.89 13.51
N PRO A 29 4.04 14.80 14.82
CA PRO A 29 4.23 13.53 15.53
C PRO A 29 3.05 12.57 15.45
N GLU A 30 1.81 13.08 15.32
CA GLU A 30 0.59 12.29 15.14
C GLU A 30 0.63 11.38 13.90
N LEU A 31 1.46 11.70 12.90
CA LEU A 31 1.66 10.87 11.72
C LEU A 31 2.29 9.51 12.06
N LEU A 32 2.98 9.38 13.18
CA LEU A 32 3.54 8.11 13.64
C LEU A 32 2.44 7.07 13.93
N LEU A 33 1.26 7.53 14.37
CA LEU A 33 0.08 6.69 14.56
C LEU A 33 -0.76 6.58 13.29
N ALA A 34 -0.84 7.65 12.50
CA ALA A 34 -1.61 7.64 11.25
C ALA A 34 -1.00 6.72 10.17
N ALA A 35 0.32 6.59 10.12
CA ALA A 35 1.00 5.80 9.09
C ALA A 35 0.68 4.30 9.13
N PRO A 36 0.73 3.60 10.28
CA PRO A 36 0.27 2.21 10.37
C PRO A 36 -1.21 2.05 10.00
N VAL A 37 -2.06 3.02 10.37
CA VAL A 37 -3.49 2.99 10.01
C VAL A 37 -3.66 3.11 8.49
N ALA A 38 -2.99 4.07 7.86
CA ALA A 38 -2.99 4.23 6.41
C ALA A 38 -2.48 2.96 5.72
N GLY A 39 -1.32 2.44 6.14
CA GLY A 39 -0.76 1.21 5.59
C GLY A 39 -1.72 0.02 5.73
N SER A 40 -2.39 -0.13 6.87
CA SER A 40 -3.38 -1.19 7.10
C SER A 40 -4.60 -1.08 6.19
N LEU A 41 -5.14 0.13 6.03
CA LEU A 41 -6.28 0.40 5.16
C LEU A 41 -5.92 0.09 3.70
N PHE A 42 -4.79 0.59 3.21
CA PHE A 42 -4.37 0.38 1.84
C PHE A 42 -3.85 -1.05 1.57
N GLY A 43 -3.35 -1.74 2.59
CA GLY A 43 -3.07 -3.18 2.51
C GLY A 43 -4.32 -4.03 2.34
N LYS A 44 -5.51 -3.55 2.70
CA LYS A 44 -6.78 -4.23 2.40
C LYS A 44 -7.43 -3.76 1.12
N LEU A 45 -6.99 -2.63 0.56
CA LEU A 45 -7.66 -1.99 -0.56
C LEU A 45 -7.85 -2.90 -1.78
N PRO A 46 -6.89 -3.75 -2.20
CA PRO A 46 -7.09 -4.66 -3.32
C PRO A 46 -8.35 -5.52 -3.17
N ASP A 47 -8.52 -6.16 -2.01
CA ASP A 47 -9.69 -6.99 -1.69
C ASP A 47 -10.99 -6.18 -1.51
N ILE A 48 -10.92 -4.88 -1.25
CA ILE A 48 -12.09 -4.01 -1.14
C ILE A 48 -12.61 -3.62 -2.52
N VAL A 49 -11.70 -3.27 -3.44
CA VAL A 49 -12.07 -2.85 -4.81
C VAL A 49 -12.33 -4.03 -5.74
N GLU A 50 -11.73 -5.19 -5.44
CA GLU A 50 -11.93 -6.44 -6.16
C GLU A 50 -12.26 -7.55 -5.16
N PRO A 51 -13.49 -7.56 -4.60
CA PRO A 51 -13.89 -8.48 -3.55
C PRO A 51 -14.12 -9.90 -4.03
N ALA A 52 -13.79 -10.87 -3.18
CA ALA A 52 -13.85 -12.27 -3.58
C ALA A 52 -15.26 -12.88 -3.67
N PHE A 53 -16.26 -12.35 -2.96
CA PHE A 53 -17.65 -12.87 -2.94
C PHE A 53 -17.78 -14.41 -3.02
N LYS A 54 -16.94 -15.15 -2.25
CA LYS A 54 -16.88 -16.63 -2.22
C LYS A 54 -16.28 -17.32 -3.47
N ASN A 55 -15.75 -16.56 -4.42
CA ASN A 55 -14.94 -17.07 -5.52
C ASN A 55 -13.45 -17.03 -5.13
N PRO A 56 -12.76 -18.18 -5.00
CA PRO A 56 -11.33 -18.22 -4.74
C PRO A 56 -10.47 -17.66 -5.89
N ASN A 57 -11.08 -17.44 -7.07
CA ASN A 57 -10.44 -16.94 -8.27
C ASN A 57 -10.83 -15.48 -8.56
N HIS A 58 -10.82 -14.63 -7.53
CA HIS A 58 -11.23 -13.22 -7.65
C HIS A 58 -10.14 -12.27 -8.14
N ARG A 59 -8.86 -12.65 -8.00
CA ARG A 59 -7.71 -11.85 -8.43
C ARG A 59 -7.79 -11.58 -9.93
N GLN A 60 -8.10 -10.35 -10.29
CA GLN A 60 -8.17 -9.85 -11.66
C GLN A 60 -7.28 -8.60 -11.80
N PHE A 61 -7.80 -7.48 -12.29
CA PHE A 61 -6.99 -6.32 -12.64
C PHE A 61 -6.31 -5.68 -11.43
N PHE A 62 -7.01 -5.50 -10.31
CA PHE A 62 -6.46 -4.83 -9.12
C PHE A 62 -5.44 -5.68 -8.35
N HIS A 63 -5.40 -6.99 -8.63
CA HIS A 63 -4.39 -7.93 -8.14
C HIS A 63 -3.37 -8.34 -9.23
N SER A 64 -3.15 -7.53 -10.27
CA SER A 64 -2.27 -7.89 -11.39
C SER A 64 -0.85 -7.32 -11.30
N LEU A 65 0.09 -7.90 -12.05
CA LEU A 65 1.44 -7.34 -12.25
C LEU A 65 1.40 -5.99 -12.96
N ALA A 66 0.46 -5.77 -13.88
CA ALA A 66 0.23 -4.46 -14.47
C ALA A 66 -0.09 -3.42 -13.39
N PHE A 67 -0.93 -3.79 -12.41
CA PHE A 67 -1.27 -2.92 -11.30
C PHE A 67 -0.11 -2.74 -10.30
N VAL A 68 0.73 -3.77 -10.07
CA VAL A 68 2.03 -3.61 -9.38
C VAL A 68 2.84 -2.51 -10.07
N GLY A 69 2.95 -2.55 -11.40
CA GLY A 69 3.68 -1.55 -12.18
C GLY A 69 3.10 -0.14 -12.02
N LEU A 70 1.78 0.00 -12.05
CA LEU A 70 1.10 1.30 -11.88
C LEU A 70 1.33 1.89 -10.48
N VAL A 71 1.10 1.10 -9.43
CA VAL A 71 1.32 1.54 -8.05
C VAL A 71 2.81 1.80 -7.80
N GLY A 72 3.69 0.95 -8.32
CA GLY A 72 5.15 1.12 -8.23
C GLY A 72 5.66 2.38 -8.93
N TYR A 73 5.11 2.73 -10.10
CA TYR A 73 5.41 3.97 -10.79
C TYR A 73 4.96 5.19 -9.98
N GLY A 74 3.74 5.15 -9.42
CA GLY A 74 3.23 6.18 -8.52
C GLY A 74 4.11 6.33 -7.27
N LEU A 75 4.48 5.22 -6.63
CA LEU A 75 5.41 5.18 -5.51
C LEU A 75 6.73 5.86 -5.87
N LYS A 76 7.32 5.56 -7.03
CA LYS A 76 8.58 6.18 -7.47
C LYS A 76 8.43 7.70 -7.62
N LYS A 77 7.33 8.16 -8.20
CA LYS A 77 7.05 9.60 -8.34
C LYS A 77 6.89 10.30 -7.00
N VAL A 78 6.15 9.70 -6.06
CA VAL A 78 6.01 10.22 -4.69
C VAL A 78 7.35 10.22 -3.97
N TYR A 79 8.15 9.16 -4.13
CA TYR A 79 9.47 9.03 -3.52
C TYR A 79 10.47 10.08 -4.04
N ASP A 80 10.41 10.44 -5.31
CA ASP A 80 11.28 11.46 -5.90
C ASP A 80 10.81 12.90 -5.62
N TRP A 81 9.54 13.09 -5.29
CA TRP A 81 8.95 14.41 -5.03
C TRP A 81 9.52 15.04 -3.76
N LYS A 82 10.20 16.19 -3.87
CA LYS A 82 10.73 16.91 -2.70
C LYS A 82 9.66 17.84 -2.13
N PRO A 83 9.10 17.54 -0.93
CA PRO A 83 8.07 18.40 -0.34
C PRO A 83 8.72 19.66 0.26
N GLU A 84 8.09 20.81 0.04
CA GLU A 84 8.60 22.12 0.48
C GLU A 84 8.14 22.48 1.89
N ASP A 85 6.92 22.10 2.25
CA ASP A 85 6.30 22.44 3.52
C ASP A 85 5.83 21.23 4.35
N ARG A 86 5.42 21.52 5.59
CA ARG A 86 4.95 20.51 6.55
C ARG A 86 3.71 19.73 6.10
N THR A 87 2.86 20.34 5.28
CA THR A 87 1.64 19.72 4.74
C THR A 87 2.02 18.77 3.61
N GLU A 88 2.89 19.22 2.71
CA GLU A 88 3.43 18.38 1.63
C GLU A 88 4.18 17.17 2.18
N LYS A 89 5.01 17.34 3.23
CA LYS A 89 5.68 16.23 3.91
C LYS A 89 4.69 15.20 4.46
N ALA A 90 3.59 15.66 5.05
CA ALA A 90 2.53 14.78 5.56
C ALA A 90 1.83 14.02 4.42
N ILE A 91 1.50 14.72 3.33
CA ILE A 91 0.87 14.11 2.14
C ILE A 91 1.81 13.07 1.53
N ARG A 92 3.09 13.40 1.36
CA ARG A 92 4.13 12.47 0.89
C ARG A 92 4.17 11.21 1.74
N LEU A 93 4.29 11.35 3.07
CA LEU A 93 4.33 10.21 3.99
C LEU A 93 3.08 9.33 3.85
N LEU A 94 1.89 9.91 3.83
CA LEU A 94 0.64 9.14 3.70
C LEU A 94 0.52 8.46 2.32
N ALA A 95 0.95 9.12 1.25
CA ALA A 95 0.98 8.56 -0.10
C ALA A 95 1.98 7.39 -0.22
N LEU A 96 3.16 7.51 0.40
CA LEU A 96 4.12 6.41 0.50
C LEU A 96 3.53 5.22 1.29
N CYS A 97 2.89 5.49 2.43
CA CYS A 97 2.22 4.46 3.23
C CYS A 97 1.11 3.75 2.44
N ALA A 98 0.32 4.50 1.68
CA ALA A 98 -0.74 3.96 0.85
C ALA A 98 -0.18 3.04 -0.25
N ALA A 99 0.83 3.50 -0.98
CA ALA A 99 1.44 2.73 -2.07
C ALA A 99 2.15 1.47 -1.56
N VAL A 100 2.96 1.58 -0.50
CA VAL A 100 3.65 0.41 0.06
C VAL A 100 2.66 -0.54 0.74
N GLY A 101 1.61 -0.03 1.40
CA GLY A 101 0.50 -0.83 1.92
C GLY A 101 -0.14 -1.69 0.82
N TYR A 102 -0.53 -1.07 -0.30
CA TYR A 102 -1.10 -1.78 -1.45
C TYR A 102 -0.12 -2.83 -2.03
N LEU A 103 1.14 -2.44 -2.24
CA LEU A 103 2.16 -3.36 -2.77
C LEU A 103 2.46 -4.52 -1.83
N SER A 104 2.37 -4.32 -0.51
CA SER A 104 2.55 -5.39 0.48
C SER A 104 1.48 -6.48 0.34
N HIS A 105 0.23 -6.09 0.03
CA HIS A 105 -0.83 -7.03 -0.27
C HIS A 105 -0.49 -7.86 -1.50
N LEU A 106 -0.15 -7.19 -2.60
CA LEU A 106 0.19 -7.85 -3.87
C LEU A 106 1.40 -8.76 -3.71
N MET A 107 2.40 -8.36 -2.92
CA MET A 107 3.58 -9.17 -2.64
C MET A 107 3.21 -10.47 -1.91
N LEU A 108 2.37 -10.39 -0.87
CA LEU A 108 1.87 -11.59 -0.19
C LEU A 108 1.10 -12.49 -1.16
N ASP A 109 0.24 -11.91 -1.99
CA ASP A 109 -0.55 -12.65 -2.97
C ASP A 109 0.30 -13.30 -4.07
N ALA A 110 1.39 -12.66 -4.48
CA ALA A 110 2.35 -13.18 -5.44
C ALA A 110 3.09 -14.42 -4.93
N THR A 111 3.29 -14.53 -3.61
CA THR A 111 3.95 -15.68 -2.97
C THR A 111 3.03 -16.89 -2.75
N THR A 112 1.73 -16.77 -3.04
CA THR A 112 0.83 -17.93 -3.01
C THR A 112 0.95 -18.74 -4.31
N PRO A 113 0.61 -20.04 -4.32
CA PRO A 113 0.69 -20.86 -5.54
C PRO A 113 -0.09 -20.32 -6.74
N ARG A 114 -1.15 -19.52 -6.51
CA ARG A 114 -1.94 -18.90 -7.58
C ARG A 114 -1.28 -17.65 -8.16
N SER A 115 -0.41 -17.00 -7.39
CA SER A 115 0.29 -15.76 -7.74
C SER A 115 -0.64 -14.66 -8.28
N LEU A 116 -0.09 -13.71 -9.04
CA LEU A 116 -0.79 -12.59 -9.65
C LEU A 116 -0.97 -12.81 -11.17
N PRO A 117 -2.12 -12.48 -11.78
CA PRO A 117 -2.25 -12.39 -13.22
C PRO A 117 -1.36 -11.27 -13.79
N VAL A 118 -0.98 -11.38 -15.06
CA VAL A 118 -0.19 -10.31 -15.71
C VAL A 118 -1.02 -9.03 -15.88
N PHE A 119 -2.24 -9.13 -16.40
CA PHE A 119 -3.14 -7.99 -16.63
C PHE A 119 -4.46 -8.07 -15.86
N GLY A 120 -5.04 -9.28 -15.72
CA GLY A 120 -6.39 -9.43 -15.16
C GLY A 120 -7.48 -8.83 -16.05
N LYS A 121 -8.74 -9.07 -15.70
CA LYS A 121 -9.92 -8.45 -16.34
C LYS A 121 -10.50 -7.37 -15.43
N LEU A 122 -11.22 -6.41 -15.99
CA LEU A 122 -12.04 -5.46 -15.23
C LEU A 122 -13.44 -6.04 -14.99
#